data_AF-A0A9Q9XEG1-F1
#
_entry.id   AF-A0A9Q9XEG1-F1
#
_cell.length_a   1.000
_cell.length_b   1.000
_cell.length_c   1.000
_cell.angle_alpha   90.00
_cell.angle_beta   90.00
_cell.angle_gamma   90.00
#
_symmetry.space_group_name_H-M   'P 1'
#
loop_
_entity.id
_entity.type
_entity.pdbx_description
1 polymer ?
#
loop_
_entity_poly.entity_id
_entity_poly.type
_entity_poly.pdbx_seq_one_letter_code
_entity_poly.pdbx_strand_id
1 'polypeptide(L)'
;MMDGDSPLITCSDEYRLLETYCLKRKPSARFVQSACEEKFGDVAKKLAQIAEVQLSFDEGLEPDSPVAKEANSDVIVRLVDLLKKSGDELNETIQCNRELLGYLQQTFSYDLFKALTKAFITSSVPEFLQSRKKCEQIALAFEVTSRLKALDLHPMNRVMGYGAQYLQENFAPWVKQHGGWEKAFDDEEVH
;
A
#
# COMPACT_ATOMS: atom_id res chain seq x y z
N MET A 1 -8.13 -25.67 9.55
CA MET A 1 -6.93 -25.24 10.29
C MET A 1 -5.75 -25.57 9.40
N MET A 2 -5.14 -24.58 8.75
CA MET A 2 -3.88 -24.75 8.04
C MET A 2 -2.86 -23.88 8.76
N ASP A 3 -1.78 -24.53 9.20
CA ASP A 3 -0.73 -23.98 10.03
C ASP A 3 -0.05 -22.80 9.36
N GLY A 4 -0.11 -21.66 10.05
CA GLY A 4 0.22 -20.33 9.55
C GLY A 4 1.68 -19.93 9.68
N ASP A 5 2.63 -20.85 9.53
CA ASP A 5 4.06 -20.51 9.39
C ASP A 5 4.73 -21.61 8.58
N SER A 6 4.68 -21.50 7.25
CA SER A 6 5.63 -22.21 6.40
C SER A 6 6.92 -21.38 6.34
N PRO A 7 8.06 -21.86 6.87
CA PRO A 7 9.35 -21.14 6.91
C PRO A 7 9.86 -20.66 5.53
N LEU A 8 9.24 -21.13 4.45
CA LEU A 8 9.60 -20.81 3.07
C LEU A 8 9.10 -19.44 2.61
N ILE A 9 7.99 -18.93 3.17
CA ILE A 9 7.42 -17.64 2.72
C ILE A 9 8.21 -16.45 3.29
N THR A 10 8.65 -16.52 4.54
CA THR A 10 9.40 -15.43 5.18
C THR A 10 10.80 -15.22 4.59
N CYS A 11 11.32 -16.21 3.83
CA CYS A 11 12.60 -16.14 3.14
C CYS A 11 12.47 -15.71 1.66
N SER A 12 11.24 -15.47 1.17
CA SER A 12 11.03 -15.11 -0.23
C SER A 12 11.49 -13.68 -0.53
N ASP A 13 11.86 -13.42 -1.79
CA ASP A 13 12.22 -12.07 -2.23
C ASP A 13 11.03 -11.10 -2.05
N GLU A 14 9.80 -11.58 -2.29
CA GLU A 14 8.57 -10.82 -2.06
C GLU A 14 8.44 -10.37 -0.61
N TYR A 15 8.69 -11.27 0.34
CA TYR A 15 8.58 -10.96 1.77
C TYR A 15 9.64 -9.94 2.22
N ARG A 16 10.89 -10.12 1.81
CA ARG A 16 12.00 -9.20 2.15
C ARG A 16 11.81 -7.81 1.53
N LEU A 17 11.31 -7.77 0.30
CA LEU A 17 10.97 -6.51 -0.36
C LEU A 17 9.81 -5.82 0.36
N LEU A 18 8.77 -6.55 0.77
CA LEU A 18 7.65 -6.02 1.56
C LEU A 18 8.12 -5.45 2.90
N GLU A 19 9.05 -6.14 3.56
CA GLU A 19 9.64 -5.67 4.82
C GLU A 19 10.38 -4.33 4.61
N THR A 20 11.21 -4.26 3.57
CA THR A 20 11.94 -3.05 3.19
C THR A 20 10.98 -1.90 2.85
N TYR A 21 9.93 -2.17 2.07
CA TYR A 21 8.88 -1.19 1.74
C TYR A 21 8.19 -0.64 2.98
N CYS A 22 7.77 -1.51 3.89
CA CYS A 22 7.10 -1.10 5.12
C CYS A 22 7.99 -0.21 6.01
N LEU A 23 9.30 -0.43 6.01
CA LEU A 23 10.27 0.41 6.74
C LEU A 23 10.46 1.78 6.10
N LYS A 24 10.42 1.85 4.76
CA LYS A 24 10.61 3.09 3.99
C LYS A 24 9.38 3.97 4.00
N ARG A 25 8.20 3.37 4.05
CA ARG A 25 6.94 4.10 4.20
C ARG A 25 6.97 4.86 5.53
N LYS A 26 6.85 6.19 5.47
CA LYS A 26 6.79 7.02 6.69
C LYS A 26 5.65 6.50 7.58
N PRO A 27 5.95 5.98 8.78
CA PRO A 27 4.90 5.61 9.71
C PRO A 27 4.33 6.89 10.31
N SER A 28 3.00 7.00 10.32
CA SER A 28 2.36 7.70 11.43
C SER A 28 2.70 6.90 12.70
N ALA A 29 3.73 7.37 13.41
CA ALA A 29 4.24 6.99 14.73
C ALA A 29 4.56 5.51 15.08
N ARG A 30 5.86 5.29 15.32
CA ARG A 30 6.53 4.31 16.22
C ARG A 30 6.33 2.81 15.93
N PHE A 31 7.38 2.12 15.50
CA PHE A 31 8.17 1.22 16.36
C PHE A 31 9.47 0.78 15.66
N VAL A 32 10.41 0.43 16.56
CA VAL A 32 11.83 0.05 16.48
C VAL A 32 12.42 -0.44 15.15
N GLN A 33 13.61 0.12 14.93
CA GLN A 33 14.58 -0.06 13.87
C GLN A 33 15.21 -1.47 13.87
N SER A 34 15.33 -2.06 12.68
CA SER A 34 16.36 -3.06 12.38
C SER A 34 16.99 -2.68 11.05
N ALA A 35 18.31 -2.53 11.05
CA ALA A 35 19.09 -2.08 9.91
C ALA A 35 19.50 -3.30 9.06
N CYS A 36 18.97 -3.38 7.83
CA CYS A 36 19.48 -4.09 6.64
C CYS A 36 18.30 -4.11 5.63
N GLU A 37 18.39 -3.69 4.37
CA GLU A 37 19.34 -4.04 3.31
C GLU A 37 19.35 -2.97 2.21
N GLU A 38 20.53 -2.64 1.68
CA GLU A 38 20.64 -1.80 0.48
C GLU A 38 20.03 -2.47 -0.75
N LYS A 39 20.02 -3.81 -0.80
CA LYS A 39 19.62 -4.61 -1.97
C LYS A 39 18.20 -4.34 -2.48
N PHE A 40 17.25 -4.16 -1.56
CA PHE A 40 15.84 -3.90 -1.91
C PHE A 40 15.43 -2.44 -1.68
N GLY A 41 16.37 -1.60 -1.26
CA GLY A 41 16.10 -0.23 -0.84
C GLY A 41 15.56 0.64 -1.97
N ASP A 42 16.15 0.52 -3.17
CA ASP A 42 15.75 1.32 -4.33
C ASP A 42 14.41 0.86 -4.91
N VAL A 43 14.18 -0.44 -4.98
CA VAL A 43 12.89 -1.01 -5.42
C VAL A 43 11.76 -0.56 -4.49
N ALA A 44 11.97 -0.66 -3.17
CA ALA A 44 11.01 -0.18 -2.18
C ALA A 44 10.71 1.32 -2.32
N LYS A 45 11.74 2.13 -2.64
CA LYS A 45 11.59 3.57 -2.87
C LYS A 45 10.75 3.86 -4.12
N LYS A 46 11.01 3.18 -5.25
CA LYS A 46 10.23 3.31 -6.48
C LYS A 46 8.77 2.90 -6.25
N LEU A 47 8.53 1.78 -5.58
CA LEU A 47 7.18 1.32 -5.23
C LEU A 47 6.42 2.34 -4.38
N ALA A 48 7.10 2.99 -3.42
CA ALA A 48 6.48 4.04 -2.61
C ALA A 48 6.07 5.24 -3.47
N GLN A 49 6.93 5.67 -4.40
CA GLN A 49 6.63 6.76 -5.33
C GLN A 49 5.42 6.43 -6.22
N ILE A 50 5.38 5.23 -6.81
CA ILE A 50 4.26 4.81 -7.67
C ILE A 50 2.93 4.79 -6.89
N ALA A 51 2.95 4.31 -5.64
CA ALA A 51 1.74 4.29 -4.79
C ALA A 51 1.27 5.71 -4.41
N GLU A 52 2.19 6.68 -4.27
CA GLU A 52 1.88 8.06 -3.92
C GLU A 52 1.33 8.88 -5.11
N VAL A 53 1.75 8.57 -6.35
CA VAL A 53 1.36 9.31 -7.57
C VAL A 53 -0.16 9.31 -7.80
N GLN A 54 -0.92 8.34 -7.26
CA GLN A 54 -2.38 8.31 -7.37
C GLN A 54 -3.12 9.47 -6.67
N LEU A 55 -2.46 10.19 -5.73
CA LEU A 55 -3.04 11.35 -5.03
C LEU A 55 -2.75 12.69 -5.71
N SER A 56 -2.14 12.67 -6.89
CA SER A 56 -1.90 13.87 -7.69
C SER A 56 -3.23 14.35 -8.27
N PHE A 57 -3.91 15.24 -7.56
CA PHE A 57 -4.93 16.08 -8.17
C PHE A 57 -4.26 16.84 -9.31
N ASP A 58 -4.88 16.84 -10.48
CA ASP A 58 -4.45 17.65 -11.62
C ASP A 58 -4.47 19.12 -11.19
N GLU A 59 -3.30 19.64 -10.80
CA GLU A 59 -3.07 21.01 -10.34
C GLU A 59 -3.01 21.93 -11.57
N GLY A 60 -4.11 21.94 -12.33
CA GLY A 60 -4.25 22.62 -13.61
C GLY A 60 -5.31 23.72 -13.63
N LEU A 61 -5.72 24.23 -12.47
CA LEU A 61 -6.63 25.38 -12.38
C LEU A 61 -5.90 26.56 -11.75
N GLU A 62 -5.13 27.31 -12.55
CA GLU A 62 -4.63 28.63 -12.17
C GLU A 62 -5.83 29.60 -12.05
N PRO A 63 -6.07 30.22 -10.88
CA PRO A 63 -7.06 31.28 -10.77
C PRO A 63 -6.43 32.61 -11.19
N ASP A 64 -7.02 33.26 -12.21
CA ASP A 64 -6.57 34.50 -12.88
C ASP A 64 -6.52 35.77 -11.99
N SER A 65 -6.58 35.67 -10.65
CA SER A 65 -6.59 36.85 -9.77
C SER A 65 -5.88 36.63 -8.43
N PRO A 66 -5.02 37.58 -7.98
CA PRO A 66 -4.32 37.50 -6.70
C PRO A 66 -5.25 37.53 -5.47
N VAL A 67 -6.44 38.13 -5.58
CA VAL A 67 -7.47 38.13 -4.51
C VAL A 67 -8.17 36.76 -4.41
N ALA A 68 -8.26 36.02 -5.52
CA ALA A 68 -8.80 34.67 -5.54
C ALA A 68 -7.81 33.64 -4.97
N LYS A 69 -6.49 33.88 -5.04
CA LYS A 69 -5.45 32.96 -4.52
C LYS A 69 -5.51 32.83 -2.98
N GLU A 70 -5.72 33.91 -2.24
CA GLU A 70 -5.85 33.85 -0.77
C GLU A 70 -7.17 33.22 -0.31
N ALA A 71 -8.29 33.54 -0.96
CA ALA A 71 -9.60 32.98 -0.63
C ALA A 71 -9.69 31.47 -0.94
N ASN A 72 -9.11 31.02 -2.06
CA ASN A 72 -9.06 29.60 -2.41
C ASN A 72 -8.15 28.80 -1.46
N SER A 73 -7.03 29.37 -1.02
CA SER A 73 -6.14 28.73 -0.05
C SER A 73 -6.85 28.45 1.28
N ASP A 74 -7.58 29.44 1.82
CA ASP A 74 -8.36 29.30 3.05
C ASP A 74 -9.49 28.25 2.94
N VAL A 75 -10.14 28.14 1.78
CA VAL A 75 -11.12 27.07 1.51
C VAL A 75 -10.45 25.69 1.45
N ILE A 76 -9.30 25.56 0.80
CA ILE A 76 -8.54 24.31 0.72
C ILE A 76 -8.08 23.87 2.12
N VAL A 77 -7.53 24.79 2.92
CA VAL A 77 -7.11 24.51 4.30
C VAL A 77 -8.30 24.02 5.13
N ARG A 78 -9.44 24.70 5.06
CA ARG A 78 -10.67 24.25 5.73
C ARG A 78 -11.15 22.87 5.28
N LEU A 79 -11.06 22.57 3.99
CA LEU A 79 -11.44 21.27 3.45
C LEU A 79 -10.51 20.17 3.98
N VAL A 80 -9.20 20.41 3.98
CA VAL A 80 -8.20 19.48 4.53
C VAL A 80 -8.45 19.22 6.02
N ASP A 81 -8.72 20.27 6.80
CA ASP A 81 -8.99 20.13 8.23
C ASP A 81 -10.30 19.37 8.50
N LEU A 82 -11.35 19.61 7.70
CA LEU A 82 -12.59 18.85 7.78
C LEU A 82 -12.37 17.37 7.47
N LEU A 83 -11.62 17.06 6.40
CA LEU A 83 -11.32 15.68 6.02
C LEU A 83 -10.49 14.96 7.08
N LYS A 84 -9.49 15.62 7.66
CA LYS A 84 -8.72 15.08 8.79
C LYS A 84 -9.63 14.76 9.97
N LYS A 85 -10.42 15.75 10.41
CA LYS A 85 -11.31 15.58 11.57
C LYS A 85 -12.32 14.45 11.35
N SER A 86 -12.98 14.41 10.20
CA SER A 86 -13.93 13.34 9.87
C SER A 86 -13.24 11.97 9.77
N GLY A 87 -12.02 11.91 9.24
CA GLY A 87 -11.21 10.69 9.21
C GLY A 87 -10.83 10.19 10.61
N ASP A 88 -10.44 11.10 11.49
CA ASP A 88 -10.06 10.81 12.87
C ASP A 88 -11.26 10.29 13.69
N GLU A 89 -12.41 10.97 13.62
CA GLU A 89 -13.66 10.55 14.28
C GLU A 89 -14.13 9.16 13.80
N LEU A 90 -14.03 8.90 12.49
CA LEU A 90 -14.36 7.59 11.92
C LEU A 90 -13.40 6.51 12.43
N ASN A 91 -12.09 6.80 12.46
CA ASN A 91 -11.09 5.87 12.97
C ASN A 91 -11.32 5.56 14.46
N GLU A 92 -11.60 6.56 15.30
CA GLU A 92 -11.95 6.36 16.71
C GLU A 92 -13.19 5.48 16.89
N THR A 93 -14.22 5.71 16.07
CA THR A 93 -15.47 4.93 16.10
C THR A 93 -15.22 3.46 15.77
N ILE A 94 -14.40 3.18 14.76
CA ILE A 94 -14.01 1.81 14.37
C ILE A 94 -13.20 1.15 15.49
N GLN A 95 -12.23 1.86 16.06
CA GLN A 95 -11.38 1.32 17.14
C GLN A 95 -12.16 1.05 18.44
N CYS A 96 -13.21 1.83 18.73
CA CYS A 96 -14.07 1.59 19.88
C CYS A 96 -14.99 0.38 19.71
N ASN A 97 -15.27 -0.06 18.48
CA ASN A 97 -16.18 -1.16 18.19
C ASN A 97 -15.49 -2.53 18.32
N ARG A 98 -15.50 -3.08 19.55
CA ARG A 98 -14.86 -4.37 19.86
C ARG A 98 -15.48 -5.57 19.14
N GLU A 99 -16.78 -5.55 18.88
CA GLU A 99 -17.47 -6.65 18.18
C GLU A 99 -17.00 -6.71 16.72
N LEU A 100 -16.92 -5.56 16.05
CA LEU A 100 -16.39 -5.45 14.70
C LEU A 100 -14.92 -5.90 14.65
N LEU A 101 -14.08 -5.40 15.56
CA LEU A 101 -12.67 -5.82 15.61
C LEU A 101 -12.53 -7.31 15.84
N GLY A 102 -13.27 -7.89 16.80
CA GLY A 102 -13.26 -9.32 17.06
C GLY A 102 -13.70 -10.15 15.86
N TYR A 103 -14.74 -9.71 15.14
CA TYR A 103 -15.19 -10.36 13.90
C TYR A 103 -14.12 -10.30 12.80
N LEU A 104 -13.49 -9.14 12.60
CA LEU A 104 -12.43 -8.97 11.61
C LEU A 104 -11.21 -9.84 11.94
N GLN A 105 -10.80 -9.90 13.22
CA GLN A 105 -9.73 -10.78 13.68
C GLN A 105 -10.07 -12.28 13.50
N GLN A 106 -11.34 -12.68 13.55
CA GLN A 106 -11.71 -14.08 13.36
C GLN A 106 -11.81 -14.47 11.88
N THR A 107 -12.26 -13.54 11.03
CA THR A 107 -12.55 -13.81 9.62
C THR A 107 -11.40 -13.49 8.67
N PHE A 108 -10.36 -12.80 9.16
CA PHE A 108 -9.22 -12.44 8.34
C PHE A 108 -8.38 -13.66 7.95
N SER A 109 -8.53 -14.02 6.68
CA SER A 109 -7.94 -15.15 6.00
C SER A 109 -7.24 -14.68 4.73
N TYR A 110 -6.45 -15.56 4.11
CA TYR A 110 -5.83 -15.25 2.83
C TYR A 110 -6.86 -14.93 1.74
N ASP A 111 -8.01 -15.62 1.71
CA ASP A 111 -9.07 -15.35 0.73
C ASP A 111 -9.65 -13.95 0.91
N LEU A 112 -9.87 -13.51 2.16
CA LEU A 112 -10.30 -12.15 2.45
C LEU A 112 -9.24 -11.14 2.03
N PHE A 113 -7.97 -11.38 2.38
CA PHE A 113 -6.84 -10.54 1.96
C PHE A 113 -6.78 -10.39 0.44
N LYS A 114 -6.88 -11.49 -0.30
CA LYS A 114 -6.85 -11.55 -1.76
C LYS A 114 -8.03 -10.80 -2.37
N ALA A 115 -9.23 -10.98 -1.83
CA ALA A 115 -10.43 -10.28 -2.28
C ALA A 115 -10.32 -8.76 -2.05
N LEU A 116 -9.88 -8.34 -0.86
CA LEU A 116 -9.66 -6.93 -0.51
C LEU A 116 -8.61 -6.29 -1.43
N THR A 117 -7.47 -6.95 -1.61
CA THR A 117 -6.38 -6.44 -2.45
C THR A 117 -6.82 -6.31 -3.91
N LYS A 118 -7.53 -7.31 -4.43
CA LYS A 118 -8.11 -7.27 -5.78
C LYS A 118 -9.12 -6.13 -5.93
N ALA A 119 -10.03 -5.97 -4.97
CA ALA A 119 -11.03 -4.90 -5.00
C ALA A 119 -10.36 -3.51 -4.97
N PHE A 120 -9.36 -3.33 -4.11
CA PHE A 120 -8.59 -2.09 -4.03
C PHE A 120 -7.89 -1.79 -5.35
N ILE A 121 -7.15 -2.74 -5.91
CA ILE A 121 -6.49 -2.59 -7.21
C ILE A 121 -7.48 -2.25 -8.31
N THR A 122 -8.61 -2.94 -8.42
CA THR A 122 -9.62 -2.66 -9.45
C THR A 122 -10.26 -1.29 -9.28
N SER A 123 -10.40 -0.80 -8.04
CA SER A 123 -10.91 0.55 -7.77
C SER A 123 -9.92 1.64 -8.14
N SER A 124 -8.61 1.36 -8.07
CA SER A 124 -7.55 2.32 -8.36
C SER A 124 -7.08 2.28 -9.81
N VAL A 125 -7.05 1.09 -10.42
CA VAL A 125 -6.56 0.83 -11.78
C VAL A 125 -7.71 0.32 -12.66
N PRO A 126 -8.18 1.13 -13.63
CA PRO A 126 -9.22 0.71 -14.55
C PRO A 126 -8.86 -0.59 -15.28
N GLU A 127 -9.84 -1.48 -15.46
CA GLU A 127 -9.63 -2.84 -15.98
C GLU A 127 -8.89 -2.86 -17.33
N PHE A 128 -9.20 -1.92 -18.22
CA PHE A 128 -8.56 -1.80 -19.52
C PHE A 128 -7.06 -1.42 -19.46
N LEU A 129 -6.59 -0.89 -18.32
CA LEU A 129 -5.17 -0.55 -18.09
C LEU A 129 -4.43 -1.60 -17.26
N GLN A 130 -5.10 -2.59 -16.69
CA GLN A 130 -4.47 -3.58 -15.79
C GLN A 130 -3.43 -4.48 -16.48
N SER A 131 -3.47 -4.61 -17.80
CA SER A 131 -2.41 -5.33 -18.53
C SER A 131 -1.13 -4.51 -18.65
N ARG A 132 -1.23 -3.17 -18.63
CA ARG A 132 -0.13 -2.23 -18.85
C ARG A 132 0.44 -1.63 -17.57
N LYS A 133 -0.36 -1.50 -16.52
CA LYS A 133 0.03 -0.87 -15.25
C LYS A 133 0.44 -1.90 -14.19
N LYS A 134 1.39 -2.79 -14.50
CA LYS A 134 1.80 -3.88 -13.59
C LYS A 134 2.57 -3.37 -12.38
N CYS A 135 3.47 -2.39 -12.56
CA CYS A 135 4.19 -1.78 -11.45
C CYS A 135 3.26 -1.09 -10.46
N GLU A 136 2.25 -0.36 -10.96
CA GLU A 136 1.22 0.29 -10.14
C GLU A 136 0.42 -0.73 -9.32
N GLN A 137 -0.02 -1.83 -9.93
CA GLN A 137 -0.74 -2.89 -9.21
C GLN A 137 0.11 -3.55 -8.12
N ILE A 138 1.40 -3.75 -8.40
CA ILE A 138 2.34 -4.26 -7.41
C ILE A 138 2.47 -3.24 -6.26
N ALA A 139 2.71 -1.97 -6.56
CA ALA A 139 2.80 -0.90 -5.55
C ALA A 139 1.55 -0.83 -4.67
N LEU A 140 0.35 -0.97 -5.26
CA LEU A 140 -0.92 -1.02 -4.54
C LEU A 140 -1.06 -2.28 -3.66
N ALA A 141 -0.57 -3.45 -4.10
CA ALA A 141 -0.57 -4.65 -3.27
C ALA A 141 0.35 -4.52 -2.05
N PHE A 142 1.51 -3.90 -2.23
CA PHE A 142 2.43 -3.53 -1.14
C PHE A 142 1.77 -2.55 -0.16
N GLU A 143 1.08 -1.55 -0.71
CA GLU A 143 0.36 -0.53 0.06
C GLU A 143 -0.76 -1.14 0.91
N VAL A 144 -1.58 -2.04 0.35
CA VAL A 144 -2.63 -2.77 1.08
C VAL A 144 -2.01 -3.61 2.20
N THR A 145 -0.93 -4.35 1.92
CA THR A 145 -0.24 -5.17 2.93
C THR A 145 0.25 -4.31 4.08
N SER A 146 0.88 -3.17 3.77
CA SER A 146 1.39 -2.22 4.76
C SER A 146 0.27 -1.62 5.63
N ARG A 147 -0.86 -1.24 5.03
CA ARG A 147 -2.02 -0.73 5.78
C ARG A 147 -2.65 -1.78 6.67
N LEU A 148 -2.86 -2.99 6.15
CA LEU A 148 -3.44 -4.10 6.93
C LEU A 148 -2.54 -4.52 8.08
N LYS A 149 -1.21 -4.50 7.88
CA LYS A 149 -0.23 -4.71 8.95
C LYS A 149 -0.41 -3.69 10.08
N ALA A 150 -0.66 -2.43 9.74
CA ALA A 150 -0.82 -1.36 10.73
C ALA A 150 -2.12 -1.47 11.55
N LEU A 151 -3.11 -2.24 11.10
CA LEU A 151 -4.36 -2.47 11.85
C LEU A 151 -4.20 -3.44 13.03
N ASP A 152 -3.07 -4.16 13.11
CA ASP A 152 -2.72 -5.09 14.21
C ASP A 152 -3.84 -6.10 14.55
N LEU A 153 -4.60 -6.54 13.54
CA LEU A 153 -5.66 -7.55 13.70
C LEU A 153 -5.07 -8.96 13.88
N HIS A 154 -3.84 -9.19 13.41
CA HIS A 154 -3.15 -10.46 13.48
C HIS A 154 -1.65 -10.26 13.66
N PRO A 155 -0.92 -11.31 14.12
CA PRO A 155 0.54 -11.31 14.11
C PRO A 155 1.08 -10.81 12.76
N MET A 156 2.03 -9.87 12.83
CA MET A 156 2.58 -9.20 11.65
C MET A 156 3.05 -10.17 10.56
N ASN A 157 3.70 -11.27 10.95
CA ASN A 157 4.17 -12.31 10.01
C ASN A 157 3.04 -12.90 9.17
N ARG A 158 1.82 -13.04 9.72
CA ARG A 158 0.67 -13.55 8.98
C ARG A 158 0.25 -12.58 7.87
N VAL A 159 0.12 -11.29 8.19
CA VAL A 159 -0.29 -10.28 7.21
C VAL A 159 0.79 -10.12 6.12
N MET A 160 2.05 -10.09 6.52
CA MET A 160 3.19 -10.03 5.60
C MET A 160 3.25 -11.28 4.70
N GLY A 161 2.99 -12.46 5.26
CA GLY A 161 2.94 -13.72 4.53
C GLY A 161 1.84 -13.74 3.46
N TYR A 162 0.66 -13.21 3.77
CA TYR A 162 -0.42 -13.04 2.78
C TYR A 162 -0.04 -12.08 1.66
N GLY A 163 0.63 -10.97 1.99
CA GLY A 163 1.18 -10.05 0.98
C GLY A 163 2.17 -10.74 0.06
N ALA A 164 3.14 -11.46 0.62
CA ALA A 164 4.15 -12.19 -0.16
C ALA A 164 3.51 -13.27 -1.05
N GLN A 165 2.56 -14.04 -0.49
CA GLN A 165 1.82 -15.05 -1.24
C GLN A 165 1.03 -14.44 -2.41
N TYR A 166 0.33 -13.32 -2.18
CA TYR A 166 -0.41 -12.63 -3.23
C TYR A 166 0.52 -12.14 -4.36
N LEU A 167 1.66 -11.56 -4.01
CA LEU A 167 2.65 -11.11 -5.00
C LEU A 167 3.19 -12.27 -5.83
N GLN A 168 3.50 -13.38 -5.17
CA GLN A 168 4.00 -14.59 -5.80
C GLN A 168 2.96 -15.19 -6.78
N GLU A 169 1.70 -15.28 -6.37
CA GLU A 169 0.62 -15.83 -7.19
C GLU A 169 0.29 -14.97 -8.42
N ASN A 170 0.36 -13.64 -8.29
CA ASN A 170 -0.17 -12.72 -9.31
C ASN A 170 0.89 -12.04 -10.18
N PHE A 171 2.12 -11.88 -9.68
CA PHE A 171 3.14 -11.05 -10.35
C PHE A 171 4.48 -11.75 -10.57
N ALA A 172 4.77 -12.88 -9.91
CA ALA A 172 6.05 -13.57 -10.09
C ALA A 172 6.42 -13.89 -11.56
N PRO A 173 5.49 -14.34 -12.43
CA PRO A 173 5.82 -14.58 -13.84
C PRO A 173 6.26 -13.30 -14.57
N TRP A 174 5.55 -12.19 -14.33
CA TRP A 174 5.84 -10.90 -14.96
C TRP A 174 7.18 -10.34 -14.45
N VAL A 175 7.41 -10.36 -13.14
CA VAL A 175 8.67 -9.91 -12.53
C VAL A 175 9.86 -10.71 -13.06
N LYS A 176 9.73 -12.04 -13.20
CA LYS A 176 10.79 -12.88 -13.78
C LYS A 176 11.08 -12.53 -15.24
N GLN A 177 10.04 -12.24 -16.04
CA GLN A 177 10.21 -11.82 -17.43
C GLN A 177 10.97 -10.48 -17.54
N HIS A 178 10.85 -9.60 -16.54
CA HIS A 178 11.50 -8.28 -16.50
C HIS A 178 12.79 -8.30 -15.67
N GLY A 179 13.45 -9.45 -15.56
CA GLY A 179 14.79 -9.56 -14.97
C GLY A 179 14.83 -9.60 -13.44
N GLY A 180 13.68 -9.81 -12.78
CA GLY A 180 13.58 -9.88 -11.32
C GLY A 180 13.19 -8.56 -10.67
N TRP A 181 13.00 -8.59 -9.34
CA TRP A 181 12.50 -7.44 -8.56
C TRP A 181 13.37 -6.19 -8.69
N GLU A 182 14.68 -6.34 -8.87
CA GLU A 182 15.62 -5.23 -9.01
C GLU A 182 15.48 -4.48 -10.34
N LYS A 183 15.08 -5.16 -11.42
CA LYS A 183 15.02 -4.60 -12.78
C LYS A 183 13.62 -4.30 -13.28
N ALA A 184 12.60 -4.92 -12.69
CA ALA A 184 11.23 -4.83 -13.17
C ALA A 184 10.63 -3.40 -13.15
N PHE A 185 11.28 -2.45 -12.47
CA PHE A 185 10.85 -1.06 -12.32
C PHE A 185 11.82 -0.06 -12.99
N ASP A 186 12.74 -0.52 -13.83
CA ASP A 186 13.70 0.34 -14.52
C ASP A 186 13.14 0.89 -15.85
N ASP A 187 12.16 0.22 -16.46
CA ASP A 187 11.63 0.55 -17.78
C ASP A 187 10.53 1.65 -17.79
N GLU A 188 10.11 2.17 -16.63
CA GLU A 188 9.04 3.20 -16.55
C GLU A 188 9.53 4.65 -16.78
N GLU A 189 10.81 4.88 -17.06
CA GLU A 189 11.34 6.22 -17.40
C GLU A 189 11.18 6.62 -18.88
N VAL A 190 10.60 5.77 -19.75
CA VAL A 190 10.43 6.10 -21.17
C VAL A 190 9.02 5.74 -21.67
N HIS A 191 8.05 6.63 -21.45
CA HIS A 191 7.06 7.06 -22.46
C HIS A 191 6.08 8.12 -21.93
#